data_AF-A0A7S7QSU4-F1
#
_entry.id   AF-A0A7S7QSU4-F1
#
_cell.length_a   1.000
_cell.length_b   1.000
_cell.length_c   1.000
_cell.angle_alpha   90.00
_cell.angle_beta   90.00
_cell.angle_gamma   90.00
#
_symmetry.space_group_name_H-M   'P 1'
#
loop_
_entity.id
_entity.type
_entity.pdbx_description
1 polymer ?
#
loop_
_entity_poly.entity_id
_entity_poly.type
_entity_poly.pdbx_seq_one_letter_code
_entity_poly.pdbx_strand_id
1 'polypeptide(L)'
;MLARVWPTGRAKNEIGSTSNYFEPFWCNMTNFSGVYEVPGIKLLVQDKDMACWFASAMMVLNWKEQYRPGKAYQCSAVDRATIDLYRANKGIQNPQIIPLARRLGLVHVPPMSPTIDALAGWLRSYGPLWTNGKKHIVVIAGLRKTSRGGYEVKVYDPWPGIGVGWRTLSGWYTGFDAGQQVSSSRDAGADVEAVFLHAP
;
A
#
# COMPACT_ATOMS: atom_id res chain seq x y z
N MET A 1 25.58 -15.43 -66.43
CA MET A 1 27.00 -15.17 -66.73
C MET A 1 27.19 -13.65 -66.72
N LEU A 2 28.32 -13.19 -66.16
CA LEU A 2 28.91 -11.85 -66.26
C LEU A 2 28.54 -10.80 -65.20
N ALA A 3 29.55 -10.59 -64.34
CA ALA A 3 29.79 -9.44 -63.49
C ALA A 3 30.37 -8.24 -64.27
N ARG A 4 30.34 -7.04 -63.65
CA ARG A 4 31.26 -5.89 -63.82
C ARG A 4 31.02 -4.94 -62.61
N VAL A 5 31.91 -4.83 -61.62
CA VAL A 5 33.11 -3.94 -61.48
C VAL A 5 32.77 -2.47 -61.80
N TRP A 6 32.92 -1.49 -60.88
CA TRP A 6 34.09 -0.63 -60.53
C TRP A 6 33.56 0.47 -59.53
N PRO A 7 34.35 1.41 -58.94
CA PRO A 7 35.69 1.34 -58.35
C PRO A 7 35.84 2.06 -56.98
N THR A 8 37.07 1.94 -56.48
CA THR A 8 37.77 2.57 -55.34
C THR A 8 37.90 4.10 -55.38
N GLY A 9 37.86 4.77 -54.21
CA GLY A 9 38.76 5.92 -53.93
C GLY A 9 38.26 7.15 -53.16
N ARG A 10 38.24 7.07 -51.82
CA ARG A 10 38.72 8.05 -50.79
C ARG A 10 38.22 9.53 -50.76
N ALA A 11 37.45 9.88 -49.72
CA ALA A 11 37.59 11.12 -48.91
C ALA A 11 36.91 10.91 -47.52
N LYS A 12 37.69 10.81 -46.44
CA LYS A 12 37.92 11.80 -45.36
C LYS A 12 36.82 11.89 -44.27
N ASN A 13 37.15 11.24 -43.14
CA ASN A 13 36.92 11.61 -41.73
C ASN A 13 35.65 12.38 -41.34
N GLU A 14 34.68 11.65 -40.77
CA GLU A 14 33.94 12.11 -39.60
C GLU A 14 33.97 10.98 -38.55
N ILE A 15 34.52 11.27 -37.38
CA ILE A 15 34.64 10.34 -36.26
C ILE A 15 33.28 10.32 -35.55
N GLY A 16 32.36 9.52 -36.09
CA GLY A 16 31.18 9.08 -35.36
C GLY A 16 31.57 7.94 -34.43
N SER A 17 31.82 8.24 -33.15
CA SER A 17 32.02 7.23 -32.11
C SER A 17 30.71 6.50 -31.82
N THR A 18 30.37 5.49 -32.62
CA THR A 18 29.38 4.48 -32.24
C THR A 18 30.05 3.45 -31.35
N SER A 19 30.08 3.73 -30.04
CA SER A 19 30.39 2.71 -29.06
C SER A 19 29.15 1.85 -28.85
N ASN A 20 29.23 0.63 -29.38
CA ASN A 20 28.35 -0.48 -29.06
C ASN A 20 28.42 -0.76 -27.55
N TYR A 21 27.48 -0.23 -26.79
CA TYR A 21 27.13 -0.78 -25.49
C TYR A 21 25.79 -1.50 -25.63
N PHE A 22 25.83 -2.81 -25.47
CA PHE A 22 24.67 -3.61 -25.13
C PHE A 22 24.01 -2.97 -23.90
N GLU A 23 22.90 -2.26 -24.10
CA GLU A 23 22.00 -1.82 -23.04
C GLU A 23 21.48 -3.09 -22.33
N PRO A 24 21.78 -3.32 -21.04
CA PRO A 24 21.14 -4.39 -20.30
C PRO A 24 19.66 -4.05 -20.19
N PHE A 25 18.80 -5.06 -20.29
CA PHE A 25 17.37 -4.97 -19.97
C PHE A 25 17.19 -4.58 -18.49
N TRP A 26 17.38 -3.30 -18.16
CA TRP A 26 17.01 -2.75 -16.88
C TRP A 26 15.49 -2.58 -16.87
N CYS A 27 14.85 -3.37 -16.02
CA CYS A 27 13.46 -3.25 -15.62
C CYS A 27 13.09 -1.77 -15.48
N ASN A 28 12.06 -1.34 -16.21
CA ASN A 28 11.52 0.01 -16.17
C ASN A 28 10.92 0.27 -14.78
N MET A 29 11.75 0.63 -13.80
CA MET A 29 11.33 1.09 -12.47
C MET A 29 10.63 2.42 -12.62
N THR A 30 9.31 2.40 -12.82
CA THR A 30 8.48 3.60 -12.72
C THR A 30 8.43 4.05 -11.26
N ASN A 31 9.45 4.79 -10.82
CA ASN A 31 9.46 5.44 -9.51
C ASN A 31 8.22 6.32 -9.37
N PHE A 32 7.33 6.00 -8.43
CA PHE A 32 6.21 6.85 -8.08
C PHE A 32 6.67 8.29 -7.79
N SER A 33 6.26 9.25 -8.62
CA SER A 33 6.72 10.64 -8.58
C SER A 33 5.66 11.66 -8.14
N GLY A 34 4.45 11.20 -7.79
CA GLY A 34 3.28 12.06 -7.62
C GLY A 34 2.62 12.02 -6.24
N VAL A 35 1.37 12.47 -6.22
CA VAL A 35 0.41 12.31 -5.12
C VAL A 35 -0.68 11.36 -5.62
N TYR A 36 -1.03 10.38 -4.81
CA TYR A 36 -2.19 9.54 -5.04
C TYR A 36 -3.01 9.49 -3.77
N GLU A 37 -4.32 9.65 -3.91
CA GLU A 37 -5.28 9.45 -2.84
C GLU A 37 -6.41 8.56 -3.36
N VAL A 38 -6.84 7.64 -2.50
CA VAL A 38 -8.03 6.85 -2.73
C VAL A 38 -9.24 7.78 -2.53
N PRO A 39 -10.10 7.96 -3.55
CA PRO A 39 -11.24 8.86 -3.44
C PRO A 39 -12.31 8.30 -2.51
N GLY A 40 -13.11 9.18 -1.89
CA GLY A 40 -14.39 8.81 -1.24
C GLY A 40 -14.29 8.09 0.12
N ILE A 41 -13.10 7.81 0.62
CA ILE A 41 -12.93 7.25 1.98
C ILE A 41 -13.41 8.25 3.05
N LYS A 42 -14.12 7.74 4.07
CA LYS A 42 -14.64 8.54 5.19
C LYS A 42 -14.01 8.07 6.49
N LEU A 43 -13.57 9.02 7.31
CA LEU A 43 -13.10 8.72 8.66
C LEU A 43 -14.27 8.21 9.52
N LEU A 44 -14.05 7.09 10.20
CA LEU A 44 -14.88 6.64 11.31
C LEU A 44 -14.07 6.70 12.59
N VAL A 45 -14.48 7.58 13.50
CA VAL A 45 -13.86 7.69 14.83
C VAL A 45 -14.34 6.53 15.68
N GLN A 46 -13.43 5.84 16.38
CA GLN A 46 -13.79 4.78 17.30
C GLN A 46 -14.57 5.34 18.49
N ASP A 47 -15.61 4.65 18.93
CA ASP A 47 -16.43 5.02 20.10
C ASP A 47 -15.97 4.33 21.40
N LYS A 48 -14.93 3.49 21.32
CA LYS A 48 -14.34 2.77 22.46
C LYS A 48 -12.83 2.73 22.36
N ASP A 49 -12.13 2.70 23.49
CA ASP A 49 -10.67 2.76 23.56
C ASP A 49 -9.97 1.65 22.77
N MET A 50 -10.56 0.46 22.68
CA MET A 50 -9.96 -0.70 22.03
C MET A 50 -10.62 -1.08 20.69
N ALA A 51 -11.35 -0.15 20.07
CA ALA A 51 -12.12 -0.39 18.84
C ALA A 51 -11.47 0.14 17.55
N CYS A 52 -10.19 0.55 17.58
CA CYS A 52 -9.46 1.03 16.39
C CYS A 52 -9.48 0.02 15.23
N TRP A 53 -9.38 -1.27 15.56
CA TRP A 53 -9.44 -2.37 14.59
C TRP A 53 -10.79 -2.44 13.87
N PHE A 54 -11.89 -2.24 14.61
CA PHE A 54 -13.25 -2.35 14.10
C PHE A 54 -13.60 -1.12 13.26
N ALA A 55 -13.32 0.08 13.77
CA ALA A 55 -13.54 1.32 13.05
C ALA A 55 -12.78 1.33 11.71
N SER A 56 -11.51 0.90 11.72
CA SER A 56 -10.71 0.78 10.51
C SER A 56 -11.25 -0.24 9.51
N ALA A 57 -11.74 -1.39 9.98
CA ALA A 57 -12.36 -2.39 9.10
C ALA A 57 -13.63 -1.83 8.45
N MET A 58 -14.46 -1.14 9.21
CA MET A 58 -15.68 -0.51 8.69
C MET A 58 -15.37 0.61 7.69
N MET A 59 -14.29 1.36 7.85
CA MET A 59 -13.86 2.36 6.86
C MET A 59 -13.58 1.72 5.49
N VAL A 60 -12.82 0.61 5.46
CA VAL A 60 -12.44 -0.08 4.23
C VAL A 60 -13.65 -0.77 3.58
N LEU A 61 -14.48 -1.44 4.36
CA LEU A 61 -15.67 -2.14 3.87
C LEU A 61 -16.72 -1.15 3.35
N ASN A 62 -17.01 -0.07 4.09
CA ASN A 62 -17.98 0.94 3.66
C ASN A 62 -17.50 1.66 2.40
N TRP A 63 -16.19 1.90 2.26
CA TRP A 63 -15.64 2.43 1.03
C TRP A 63 -15.91 1.48 -0.13
N LYS A 64 -15.60 0.18 0.00
CA LYS A 64 -15.83 -0.78 -1.09
C LYS A 64 -17.28 -0.81 -1.55
N GLU A 65 -18.22 -0.81 -0.60
CA GLU A 65 -19.65 -0.84 -0.91
C GLU A 65 -20.12 0.40 -1.67
N GLN A 66 -19.54 1.58 -1.40
CA GLN A 66 -19.86 2.81 -2.16
C GLN A 66 -19.46 2.73 -3.64
N TYR A 67 -18.45 1.93 -3.97
CA TYR A 67 -17.92 1.79 -5.33
C TYR A 67 -18.34 0.47 -6.00
N ARG A 68 -19.24 -0.32 -5.40
CA ARG A 68 -19.69 -1.61 -5.96
C ARG A 68 -20.80 -1.42 -7.01
N PRO A 69 -20.60 -1.81 -8.28
CA PRO A 69 -21.67 -1.74 -9.29
C PRO A 69 -22.78 -2.76 -9.03
N GLY A 70 -24.04 -2.31 -9.05
CA GLY A 70 -25.20 -3.19 -9.25
C GLY A 70 -25.57 -4.20 -8.16
N LYS A 71 -25.09 -4.06 -6.90
CA LYS A 71 -25.55 -4.92 -5.79
C LYS A 71 -25.75 -4.18 -4.46
N ALA A 72 -26.86 -4.51 -3.78
CA ALA A 72 -27.22 -4.06 -2.44
C ALA A 72 -26.22 -4.54 -1.37
N TYR A 73 -25.70 -3.59 -0.60
CA TYR A 73 -25.01 -3.72 0.69
C TYR A 73 -24.69 -5.16 1.13
N GLN A 74 -23.57 -5.73 0.68
CA GLN A 74 -23.07 -6.97 1.30
C GLN A 74 -21.70 -6.69 1.92
N CYS A 75 -21.71 -5.89 2.98
CA CYS A 75 -20.89 -6.27 4.13
C CYS A 75 -21.39 -7.67 4.52
N SER A 76 -20.59 -8.72 4.31
CA SER A 76 -20.89 -10.05 4.84
C SER A 76 -21.11 -9.85 6.33
N ALA A 77 -22.37 -9.96 6.76
CA ALA A 77 -22.86 -9.44 8.03
C ALA A 77 -21.82 -9.62 9.14
N VAL A 78 -21.36 -8.51 9.73
CA VAL A 78 -20.43 -8.54 10.86
C VAL A 78 -20.96 -9.58 11.85
N ASP A 79 -20.24 -10.68 11.97
CA ASP A 79 -20.76 -11.84 12.68
C ASP A 79 -20.88 -11.56 14.18
N ARG A 80 -21.63 -12.44 14.87
CA ARG A 80 -21.90 -12.25 16.29
C ARG A 80 -20.61 -12.19 17.12
N ALA A 81 -19.62 -13.02 16.80
CA ALA A 81 -18.35 -13.03 17.50
C ALA A 81 -17.55 -11.73 17.34
N THR A 82 -17.60 -11.08 16.16
CA THR A 82 -16.97 -9.76 15.95
C THR A 82 -17.71 -8.68 16.74
N ILE A 83 -19.04 -8.72 16.75
CA ILE A 83 -19.84 -7.80 17.55
C ILE A 83 -19.56 -7.98 19.05
N ASP A 84 -19.44 -9.20 19.54
CA ASP A 84 -19.17 -9.46 20.95
C ASP A 84 -17.74 -9.02 21.35
N LEU A 85 -16.74 -9.21 20.47
CA LEU A 85 -15.39 -8.66 20.67
C LEU A 85 -15.40 -7.13 20.77
N TYR A 86 -16.11 -6.47 19.86
CA TYR A 86 -16.28 -5.01 19.85
C TYR A 86 -17.01 -4.51 21.11
N ARG A 87 -18.11 -5.17 21.49
CA ARG A 87 -18.89 -4.83 22.71
C ARG A 87 -18.08 -5.01 23.98
N ALA A 88 -17.20 -6.00 24.03
CA ALA A 88 -16.31 -6.24 25.16
C ALA A 88 -15.18 -5.20 25.30
N ASN A 89 -15.06 -4.22 24.39
CA ASN A 89 -13.98 -3.23 24.34
C ASN A 89 -12.59 -3.90 24.42
N LYS A 90 -12.39 -4.96 23.61
CA LYS A 90 -11.10 -5.67 23.54
C LYS A 90 -10.38 -5.36 22.23
N GLY A 91 -9.07 -5.20 22.35
CA GLY A 91 -8.19 -5.17 21.19
C GLY A 91 -8.06 -6.55 20.56
N ILE A 92 -7.44 -6.60 19.40
CA ILE A 92 -7.05 -7.84 18.73
C ILE A 92 -5.53 -7.99 18.75
N GLN A 93 -5.05 -9.22 18.81
CA GLN A 93 -3.65 -9.60 18.72
C GLN A 93 -3.33 -10.11 17.31
N ASN A 94 -2.04 -10.17 16.95
CA ASN A 94 -1.62 -10.56 15.59
C ASN A 94 -2.20 -11.90 15.12
N PRO A 95 -2.23 -12.99 15.93
CA PRO A 95 -2.82 -14.27 15.51
C PRO A 95 -4.33 -14.21 15.27
N GLN A 96 -5.01 -13.13 15.69
CA GLN A 96 -6.44 -12.93 15.51
C GLN A 96 -6.77 -12.15 14.23
N ILE A 97 -5.77 -11.54 13.57
CA ILE A 97 -5.98 -10.66 12.41
C ILE A 97 -6.49 -11.45 11.21
N ILE A 98 -5.82 -12.55 10.82
CA ILE A 98 -6.27 -13.35 9.68
C ILE A 98 -7.65 -13.99 9.93
N PRO A 99 -7.92 -14.62 11.10
CA PRO A 99 -9.26 -15.11 11.43
C PRO A 99 -10.34 -14.02 11.38
N LEU A 100 -10.05 -12.81 11.88
CA LEU A 100 -10.96 -11.68 11.79
C LEU A 100 -11.19 -11.25 10.33
N ALA A 101 -10.11 -11.12 9.55
CA ALA A 101 -10.17 -10.74 8.14
C ALA A 101 -11.09 -11.67 7.35
N ARG A 102 -10.92 -12.99 7.52
CA ARG A 102 -11.78 -14.01 6.88
C ARG A 102 -13.25 -13.85 7.24
N ARG A 103 -13.57 -13.61 8.51
CA ARG A 103 -14.97 -13.43 8.97
C ARG A 103 -15.59 -12.13 8.43
N LEU A 104 -14.78 -11.11 8.19
CA LEU A 104 -15.19 -9.83 7.61
C LEU A 104 -15.14 -9.80 6.07
N GLY A 105 -14.69 -10.88 5.44
CA GLY A 105 -14.48 -10.92 3.98
C GLY A 105 -13.30 -10.07 3.49
N LEU A 106 -12.43 -9.60 4.37
CA LEU A 106 -11.21 -8.87 4.02
C LEU A 106 -10.13 -9.83 3.52
N VAL A 107 -9.30 -9.34 2.61
CA VAL A 107 -8.17 -10.06 2.02
C VAL A 107 -6.88 -9.54 2.66
N HIS A 108 -6.04 -10.46 3.13
CA HIS A 108 -4.73 -10.10 3.69
C HIS A 108 -3.68 -10.06 2.60
N VAL A 109 -2.77 -9.09 2.70
CA VAL A 109 -1.52 -9.10 1.95
C VAL A 109 -0.49 -9.87 2.80
N PRO A 110 0.21 -10.86 2.24
CA PRO A 110 1.24 -11.60 2.98
C PRO A 110 2.28 -10.68 3.63
N PRO A 111 2.89 -11.07 4.76
CA PRO A 111 3.90 -10.27 5.43
C PRO A 111 5.07 -9.96 4.51
N MET A 112 5.18 -8.69 4.12
CA MET A 112 6.31 -8.17 3.37
C MET A 112 6.44 -6.67 3.66
N SER A 113 7.66 -6.14 3.57
CA SER A 113 7.84 -4.69 3.49
C SER A 113 7.70 -4.26 2.02
N PRO A 114 6.64 -3.52 1.65
CA PRO A 114 6.41 -3.10 0.29
C PRO A 114 7.42 -2.03 -0.12
N THR A 115 7.76 -2.06 -1.40
CA THR A 115 8.32 -0.89 -2.07
C THR A 115 7.25 0.21 -2.19
N ILE A 116 7.69 1.45 -2.45
CA ILE A 116 6.79 2.58 -2.72
C ILE A 116 5.84 2.25 -3.88
N ASP A 117 6.36 1.63 -4.94
CA ASP A 117 5.56 1.29 -6.11
C ASP A 117 4.54 0.18 -5.82
N ALA A 118 4.90 -0.80 -4.98
CA ALA A 118 3.95 -1.81 -4.50
C ALA A 118 2.82 -1.17 -3.71
N LEU A 119 3.14 -0.27 -2.77
CA LEU A 119 2.12 0.45 -1.99
C LEU A 119 1.23 1.33 -2.88
N ALA A 120 1.81 2.02 -3.87
CA ALA A 120 1.06 2.79 -4.85
C ALA A 120 0.13 1.91 -5.70
N GLY A 121 0.64 0.74 -6.13
CA GLY A 121 -0.13 -0.27 -6.86
C GLY A 121 -1.31 -0.77 -6.03
N TRP A 122 -1.09 -1.15 -4.78
CA TRP A 122 -2.15 -1.60 -3.87
C TRP A 122 -3.21 -0.54 -3.63
N LEU A 123 -2.82 0.72 -3.39
CA LEU A 123 -3.79 1.80 -3.20
C LEU A 123 -4.64 2.03 -4.45
N ARG A 124 -4.07 1.87 -5.65
CA ARG A 124 -4.80 2.00 -6.93
C ARG A 124 -5.69 0.81 -7.23
N SER A 125 -5.23 -0.40 -6.94
CA SER A 125 -5.92 -1.64 -7.30
C SER A 125 -6.95 -2.06 -6.27
N TYR A 126 -6.65 -1.89 -4.99
CA TYR A 126 -7.48 -2.36 -3.88
C TYR A 126 -8.22 -1.23 -3.16
N GLY A 127 -7.72 0.01 -3.27
CA GLY A 127 -8.24 1.15 -2.54
C GLY A 127 -7.60 1.30 -1.15
N PRO A 128 -8.36 1.67 -0.12
CA PRO A 128 -7.83 1.97 1.19
C PRO A 128 -7.36 0.69 1.89
N LEU A 129 -6.24 0.78 2.60
CA LEU A 129 -5.60 -0.35 3.26
C LEU A 129 -5.82 -0.25 4.77
N TRP A 130 -6.47 -1.26 5.34
CA TRP A 130 -6.45 -1.49 6.78
C TRP A 130 -5.03 -1.89 7.18
N THR A 131 -4.44 -1.18 8.13
CA THR A 131 -3.01 -1.29 8.44
C THR A 131 -2.81 -1.60 9.92
N ASN A 132 -2.20 -2.75 10.19
CA ASN A 132 -1.80 -3.14 11.52
C ASN A 132 -0.55 -2.37 11.97
N GLY A 133 -0.63 -1.74 13.13
CA GLY A 133 0.51 -1.18 13.84
C GLY A 133 0.70 -1.88 15.18
N LYS A 134 1.84 -1.63 15.86
CA LYS A 134 2.22 -2.33 17.10
C LYS A 134 1.18 -2.25 18.23
N LYS A 135 0.45 -1.13 18.32
CA LYS A 135 -0.58 -0.89 19.35
C LYS A 135 -1.87 -0.26 18.79
N HIS A 136 -1.87 0.06 17.50
CA HIS A 136 -2.92 0.87 16.90
C HIS A 136 -3.11 0.49 15.44
N ILE A 137 -4.36 0.42 15.02
CA ILE A 137 -4.75 0.06 13.67
C ILE A 137 -5.41 1.26 13.03
N VAL A 138 -5.04 1.56 11.79
CA VAL A 138 -5.55 2.70 11.02
C VAL A 138 -5.91 2.29 9.59
N VAL A 139 -6.37 3.26 8.81
CA VAL A 139 -6.47 3.12 7.34
C VAL A 139 -5.47 4.02 6.63
N ILE A 140 -4.72 3.46 5.67
CA ILE A 140 -3.91 4.22 4.71
C ILE A 140 -4.72 4.36 3.42
N ALA A 141 -4.85 5.59 2.93
CA ALA A 141 -5.63 5.89 1.73
C ALA A 141 -4.94 6.89 0.81
N GLY A 142 -3.63 7.06 0.94
CA GLY A 142 -2.88 7.92 0.05
C GLY A 142 -1.38 7.79 0.23
N LEU A 143 -0.65 8.22 -0.79
CA LEU A 143 0.79 8.21 -0.86
C LEU A 143 1.24 9.47 -1.62
N ARG A 144 2.26 10.16 -1.10
CA ARG A 144 2.88 11.29 -1.80
C ARG A 144 4.38 11.30 -1.63
N LYS A 145 5.06 11.80 -2.65
CA LYS A 145 6.47 12.20 -2.54
C LYS A 145 6.56 13.57 -1.84
N THR A 146 7.51 13.73 -0.94
CA THR A 146 7.79 15.01 -0.27
C THR A 146 8.81 15.81 -1.08
N SER A 147 8.80 17.14 -0.90
CA SER A 147 9.81 18.03 -1.52
C SER A 147 11.24 17.74 -1.07
N ARG A 148 11.41 17.01 0.04
CA ARG A 148 12.72 16.59 0.60
C ARG A 148 13.17 15.21 0.11
N GLY A 149 12.49 14.63 -0.88
CA GLY A 149 12.86 13.33 -1.45
C GLY A 149 12.36 12.10 -0.69
N GLY A 150 11.58 12.28 0.38
CA GLY A 150 10.94 11.18 1.12
C GLY A 150 9.52 10.90 0.64
N TYR A 151 8.80 10.03 1.37
CA TYR A 151 7.40 9.72 1.11
C TYR A 151 6.55 9.88 2.36
N GLU A 152 5.30 10.26 2.16
CA GLU A 152 4.27 10.34 3.20
C GLU A 152 3.04 9.54 2.78
N VAL A 153 2.34 9.01 3.78
CA VAL A 153 1.06 8.32 3.61
C VAL A 153 -0.07 9.13 4.22
N LYS A 154 -1.24 9.10 3.59
CA LYS A 154 -2.45 9.71 4.14
C LYS A 154 -3.14 8.72 5.05
N VAL A 155 -3.14 9.04 6.34
CA VAL A 155 -3.64 8.18 7.42
C VAL A 155 -4.98 8.67 7.91
N TYR A 156 -5.93 7.76 7.99
CA TYR A 156 -7.25 7.92 8.60
C TYR A 156 -7.18 7.23 9.97
N ASP A 157 -6.95 8.03 11.00
CA ASP A 157 -6.74 7.56 12.37
C ASP A 157 -8.05 7.57 13.14
N PRO A 158 -8.56 6.39 13.55
CA PRO A 158 -9.85 6.31 14.23
C PRO A 158 -9.79 6.86 15.67
N TRP A 159 -8.61 7.15 16.23
CA TRP A 159 -8.52 7.66 17.61
C TRP A 159 -9.17 9.04 17.75
N PRO A 160 -10.00 9.28 18.79
CA PRO A 160 -10.65 10.57 18.99
C PRO A 160 -9.65 11.72 19.07
N GLY A 161 -9.88 12.77 18.28
CA GLY A 161 -9.05 13.98 18.26
C GLY A 161 -7.82 13.94 17.36
N ILE A 162 -7.51 12.80 16.70
CA ILE A 162 -6.38 12.71 15.78
C ILE A 162 -6.80 12.94 14.31
N GLY A 163 -7.74 12.14 13.81
CA GLY A 163 -8.34 12.36 12.49
C GLY A 163 -7.47 12.02 11.28
N VAL A 164 -7.61 12.80 10.20
CA VAL A 164 -6.97 12.53 8.90
C VAL A 164 -5.74 13.40 8.71
N GLY A 165 -4.61 12.81 8.33
CA GLY A 165 -3.38 13.57 8.08
C GLY A 165 -2.33 12.82 7.28
N TRP A 166 -1.43 13.59 6.67
CA TRP A 166 -0.22 13.06 6.04
C TRP A 166 0.84 12.77 7.10
N ARG A 167 1.43 11.59 7.06
CA ARG A 167 2.47 11.15 7.99
C ARG A 167 3.64 10.61 7.20
N THR A 168 4.87 10.87 7.67
CA THR A 168 6.07 10.31 7.03
C THR A 168 5.96 8.81 6.98
N LEU A 169 6.23 8.21 5.83
CA LEU A 169 6.28 6.76 5.71
C LEU A 169 7.34 6.22 6.67
N SER A 170 8.44 6.93 6.87
CA SER A 170 9.45 6.57 7.88
C SER A 170 8.92 6.55 9.31
N GLY A 171 8.16 7.56 9.73
CA GLY A 171 7.64 7.66 11.10
C GLY A 171 6.39 6.83 11.35
N TRP A 172 5.53 6.67 10.35
CA TRP A 172 4.27 5.92 10.46
C TRP A 172 4.44 4.44 10.12
N TYR A 173 5.22 4.16 9.08
CA TYR A 173 5.32 2.83 8.55
C TYR A 173 6.28 1.97 9.33
N THR A 174 7.39 2.42 9.94
CA THR A 174 8.12 1.52 10.88
C THR A 174 9.21 2.12 11.80
N GLY A 175 9.65 3.36 11.65
CA GLY A 175 11.11 3.53 11.61
C GLY A 175 11.65 3.01 10.27
N PHE A 176 10.93 3.30 9.18
CA PHE A 176 11.25 2.86 7.82
C PHE A 176 12.20 3.89 7.23
N ASP A 177 13.50 3.62 7.23
CA ASP A 177 14.42 4.54 6.60
C ASP A 177 14.46 4.33 5.09
N ALA A 178 13.77 5.21 4.35
CA ALA A 178 13.79 5.23 2.89
C ALA A 178 15.18 5.50 2.31
N GLY A 179 16.10 6.07 3.10
CA GLY A 179 17.51 6.26 2.75
C GLY A 179 18.36 5.00 2.92
N GLN A 180 17.87 3.98 3.63
CA GLN A 180 18.58 2.72 3.87
C GLN A 180 17.96 1.49 3.20
N GLN A 181 16.76 1.61 2.59
CA GLN A 181 16.07 0.51 1.91
C GLN A 181 15.92 -0.77 2.77
N VAL A 182 15.78 -0.64 4.09
CA VAL A 182 15.64 -1.78 5.01
C VAL A 182 14.24 -1.84 5.62
N SER A 183 13.67 -3.06 5.60
CA SER A 183 12.44 -3.44 6.29
C SER A 183 12.62 -3.35 7.80
N SER A 184 11.61 -2.88 8.55
CA SER A 184 11.68 -3.07 10.00
C SER A 184 11.35 -4.49 10.40
N SER A 185 11.96 -4.92 11.51
CA SER A 185 11.60 -6.15 12.22
C SER A 185 10.16 -6.18 12.76
N ARG A 186 9.39 -5.09 12.67
CA ARG A 186 7.97 -5.02 13.09
C ARG A 186 7.07 -5.90 12.23
N ASP A 187 7.33 -5.95 10.92
CA ASP A 187 6.53 -6.71 9.95
C ASP A 187 7.05 -8.14 9.79
N ALA A 188 8.11 -8.49 10.51
CA ALA A 188 8.82 -9.76 10.46
C ALA A 188 8.89 -10.47 11.82
N GLY A 189 8.11 -10.00 12.82
CA GLY A 189 7.93 -10.72 14.08
C GLY A 189 7.29 -12.09 13.82
N ALA A 190 7.69 -13.11 14.58
CA ALA A 190 7.24 -14.49 14.36
C ALA A 190 5.71 -14.66 14.50
N ASP A 191 5.03 -13.76 15.20
CA ASP A 191 3.59 -13.74 15.39
C ASP A 191 2.84 -12.85 14.38
N VAL A 192 3.55 -12.14 13.50
CA VAL A 192 2.96 -11.20 12.54
C VAL A 192 2.59 -11.93 11.26
N GLU A 193 1.31 -12.28 11.14
CA GLU A 193 0.80 -13.02 9.98
C GLU A 193 0.26 -12.09 8.88
N ALA A 194 -0.11 -10.85 9.20
CA ALA A 194 -0.57 -9.86 8.22
C ALA A 194 -0.39 -8.42 8.75
N VAL A 195 0.06 -7.53 7.86
CA VAL A 195 0.19 -6.08 8.15
C VAL A 195 -0.88 -5.27 7.41
N PHE A 196 -1.19 -5.65 6.17
CA PHE A 196 -2.22 -4.99 5.36
C PHE A 196 -3.39 -5.92 5.14
N LEU A 197 -4.60 -5.38 5.29
CA LEU A 197 -5.81 -5.96 4.75
C LEU A 197 -6.44 -4.97 3.76
N HIS A 198 -7.16 -5.50 2.78
CA HIS A 198 -7.98 -4.72 1.86
C HIS A 198 -9.34 -5.37 1.66
N ALA A 199 -10.29 -4.59 1.14
CA ALA A 199 -11.56 -5.13 0.69
C ALA A 199 -11.37 -6.06 -0.52
N PRO A 200 -12.22 -7.09 -0.69
CA PRO A 200 -12.11 -8.04 -1.80
C PRO A 200 -12.34 -7.38 -3.18
#